data_AF-A0A7D9J0K3-F1
#
_entry.id   AF-A0A7D9J0K3-F1
#
_cell.length_a   1.000
_cell.length_b   1.000
_cell.length_c   1.000
_cell.angle_alpha   90.00
_cell.angle_beta   90.00
_cell.angle_gamma   90.00
#
_symmetry.space_group_name_H-M   'P 1'
#
loop_
_entity.id
_entity.type
_entity.pdbx_description
1 polymer ?
#
loop_
_entity_poly.entity_id
_entity_poly.type
_entity_poly.pdbx_seq_one_letter_code
_entity_poly.pdbx_strand_id
1 'polypeptide(L)'
;MMEHVSVVSEFLNFFPKRFALLVKTIEEMLPESRHKRLINVCKTRWVARIDGLSVFIEVFPAVIRCFDIIRDNINNTWNPESVQKAGYLYLGSVSCLFIVTPVIVSRCLEVTRPLTVQLQEKAIHAGAAREKVSCLYVHLENVRNEEDAKHDLWFEEAESVAEGVGTLPEKPRVASKQQHRANTPADTPSDYYRRVITIPVLDHLKSQIQTRFTADNLDVLDAVYGLPRNVLMYPDWKTKFSKFLEIYKDDLPQPCFLATELEMWSERCRMEKGPLPTKLVDVLPFVDEISFSNIYTAFQIFATIPVTTCSCERSISALRRLKTYLRSTMSESRLRGLALLNVHREIHLDTEHI
;
A
#
# COMPACT_ATOMS: atom_id res chain seq x y z
N MET A 1 -4.02 -16.59 0.22
CA MET A 1 -3.52 -16.13 -1.10
C MET A 1 -2.23 -15.31 -0.95
N MET A 2 -2.25 -14.09 -0.40
CA MET A 2 -1.05 -13.22 -0.34
C MET A 2 0.18 -13.85 0.34
N GLU A 3 -0.03 -14.58 1.44
CA GLU A 3 1.05 -15.30 2.11
C GLU A 3 1.69 -16.36 1.22
N HIS A 4 0.89 -17.09 0.44
CA HIS A 4 1.39 -18.07 -0.51
C HIS A 4 2.20 -17.40 -1.63
N VAL A 5 1.73 -16.27 -2.19
CA VAL A 5 2.50 -15.46 -3.15
C VAL A 5 3.84 -15.01 -2.58
N SER A 6 3.87 -14.60 -1.30
CA SER A 6 5.10 -14.25 -0.58
C SER A 6 6.05 -15.45 -0.46
N VAL A 7 5.54 -16.62 -0.05
CA VAL A 7 6.35 -17.84 0.10
C VAL A 7 6.92 -18.30 -1.24
N VAL A 8 6.13 -18.26 -2.32
CA VAL A 8 6.61 -18.57 -3.68
C VAL A 8 7.72 -17.61 -4.09
N SER A 9 7.49 -16.31 -3.89
CA SER A 9 8.48 -15.27 -4.21
C SER A 9 9.78 -15.47 -3.44
N GLU A 10 9.73 -15.75 -2.15
CA GLU A 10 10.91 -16.03 -1.32
C GLU A 10 11.60 -17.33 -1.75
N PHE A 11 10.84 -18.38 -2.04
CA PHE A 11 11.37 -19.67 -2.46
C PHE A 11 12.18 -19.52 -3.76
N LEU A 12 11.67 -18.82 -4.77
CA LEU A 12 12.36 -18.67 -6.05
C LEU A 12 13.44 -17.58 -6.04
N ASN A 13 13.21 -16.44 -5.37
CA ASN A 13 14.13 -15.31 -5.44
C ASN A 13 15.36 -15.43 -4.54
N PHE A 14 15.27 -16.07 -3.37
CA PHE A 14 16.33 -15.96 -2.35
C PHE A 14 17.53 -16.87 -2.61
N PHE A 15 17.35 -17.95 -3.37
CA PHE A 15 18.43 -18.90 -3.64
C PHE A 15 18.93 -18.75 -5.07
N PRO A 16 20.24 -18.50 -5.30
CA PRO A 16 20.79 -18.19 -6.62
C PRO A 16 20.43 -19.22 -7.70
N LYS A 17 20.48 -20.52 -7.36
CA LYS A 17 20.16 -21.59 -8.29
C LYS A 17 18.70 -21.59 -8.75
N ARG A 18 17.75 -21.33 -7.83
CA ARG A 18 16.31 -21.25 -8.14
C ARG A 18 15.98 -19.97 -8.88
N PHE A 19 16.63 -18.87 -8.52
CA PHE A 19 16.46 -17.60 -9.20
C PHE A 19 16.98 -17.67 -10.65
N ALA A 20 18.14 -18.30 -10.89
CA ALA A 20 18.65 -18.51 -12.23
C ALA A 20 17.72 -19.38 -13.08
N LEU A 21 17.11 -20.42 -12.49
CA LEU A 21 16.08 -21.22 -13.16
C LEU A 21 14.87 -20.36 -13.54
N LEU A 22 14.39 -19.51 -12.62
CA LEU A 22 13.25 -18.61 -12.88
C LEU A 22 13.54 -17.65 -14.03
N VAL A 23 14.69 -16.97 -14.01
CA VAL A 23 15.08 -16.05 -15.09
C VAL A 23 15.11 -16.76 -16.43
N LYS A 24 15.77 -17.93 -16.49
CA LYS A 24 15.84 -18.74 -17.72
C LYS A 24 14.45 -19.14 -18.22
N THR A 25 13.59 -19.61 -17.32
CA THR A 25 12.23 -20.06 -17.68
C THR A 25 11.36 -18.91 -18.16
N ILE A 26 11.50 -17.71 -17.57
CA ILE A 26 10.82 -16.49 -18.04
C ILE A 26 11.32 -16.12 -19.43
N GLU A 27 12.63 -16.11 -19.68
CA GLU A 27 13.20 -15.77 -20.99
C GLU A 27 12.75 -16.75 -22.10
N GLU A 28 12.57 -18.02 -21.76
CA GLU A 28 12.10 -19.06 -22.70
C GLU A 28 10.59 -18.98 -22.97
N MET A 29 9.76 -18.76 -21.94
CA MET A 29 8.30 -18.81 -22.06
C MET A 29 7.64 -17.45 -22.33
N LEU A 30 8.27 -16.36 -21.89
CA LEU A 30 7.70 -15.01 -21.86
C LEU A 30 8.75 -13.99 -22.36
N PRO A 31 9.19 -14.09 -23.63
CA PRO A 31 10.30 -13.28 -24.15
C PRO A 31 10.00 -11.77 -24.18
N GLU A 32 8.73 -11.38 -24.21
CA GLU A 32 8.29 -9.98 -24.17
C GLU A 32 8.21 -9.41 -22.74
N SER A 33 8.31 -10.27 -21.71
CA SER A 33 8.22 -9.84 -20.32
C SER A 33 9.42 -8.96 -19.95
N ARG A 34 9.13 -7.84 -19.30
CA ARG A 34 10.14 -6.93 -18.75
C ARG A 34 10.61 -7.40 -17.36
N HIS A 35 9.91 -8.34 -16.74
CA HIS A 35 10.11 -8.75 -15.37
C HIS A 35 10.86 -10.07 -15.29
N LYS A 36 12.08 -10.04 -14.76
CA LYS A 36 12.92 -11.24 -14.54
C LYS A 36 12.87 -11.75 -13.10
N ARG A 37 12.04 -11.14 -12.25
CA ARG A 37 11.99 -11.41 -10.81
C ARG A 37 10.60 -11.16 -10.26
N LEU A 38 10.19 -12.00 -9.31
CA LEU A 38 8.97 -11.79 -8.54
C LEU A 38 9.12 -10.63 -7.55
N ILE A 39 8.10 -9.79 -7.42
CA ILE A 39 8.06 -8.72 -6.42
C ILE A 39 7.35 -9.27 -5.17
N ASN A 40 8.02 -9.22 -4.02
CA ASN A 40 7.42 -9.71 -2.78
C ASN A 40 6.25 -8.80 -2.36
N VAL A 41 5.07 -9.39 -2.19
CA VAL A 41 3.86 -8.72 -1.71
C VAL A 41 4.03 -8.25 -0.26
N CYS A 42 4.47 -7.01 -0.10
CA CYS A 42 4.80 -6.46 1.21
C CYS A 42 3.53 -6.18 2.04
N LYS A 43 3.52 -6.59 3.31
CA LYS A 43 2.42 -6.29 4.23
C LYS A 43 2.20 -4.78 4.42
N THR A 44 3.24 -3.96 4.40
CA THR A 44 3.15 -2.53 4.75
C THR A 44 3.16 -1.59 3.55
N ARG A 45 3.49 -2.07 2.34
CA ARG A 45 3.55 -1.23 1.13
C ARG A 45 2.46 -1.61 0.14
N TRP A 46 1.44 -0.77 0.05
CA TRP A 46 0.26 -1.02 -0.78
C TRP A 46 0.61 -1.12 -2.27
N VAL A 47 1.42 -0.20 -2.80
CA VAL A 47 1.90 -0.27 -4.20
C VAL A 47 2.65 -1.57 -4.48
N ALA A 48 3.50 -2.03 -3.55
CA ALA A 48 4.23 -3.28 -3.71
C ALA A 48 3.31 -4.53 -3.73
N ARG A 49 2.09 -4.45 -3.16
CA ARG A 49 1.10 -5.53 -3.32
C ARG A 49 0.49 -5.53 -4.71
N ILE A 50 0.17 -4.36 -5.24
CA ILE A 50 -0.38 -4.20 -6.61
C ILE A 50 0.65 -4.70 -7.61
N ASP A 51 1.88 -4.19 -7.53
CA ASP A 51 2.99 -4.58 -8.42
C ASP A 51 3.36 -6.05 -8.23
N GLY A 52 3.37 -6.51 -6.97
CA GLY A 52 3.62 -7.90 -6.60
C GLY A 52 2.66 -8.88 -7.26
N LEU A 53 1.35 -8.62 -7.17
CA LEU A 53 0.35 -9.47 -7.80
C LEU A 53 0.39 -9.38 -9.32
N SER A 54 0.50 -8.18 -9.88
CA SER A 54 0.55 -7.99 -11.33
C SER A 54 1.71 -8.75 -11.96
N VAL A 55 2.93 -8.62 -11.41
CA VAL A 55 4.10 -9.36 -11.88
C VAL A 55 3.93 -10.86 -11.65
N PHE A 56 3.37 -11.27 -10.50
CA PHE A 56 3.16 -12.68 -10.20
C PHE A 56 2.21 -13.34 -11.20
N ILE A 57 1.12 -12.67 -11.60
CA ILE A 57 0.16 -13.15 -12.61
C ILE A 57 0.85 -13.24 -13.97
N GLU A 58 1.58 -12.20 -14.39
CA GLU A 58 2.31 -12.16 -15.66
C GLU A 58 3.27 -13.36 -15.81
N VAL A 59 4.08 -13.63 -14.79
CA VAL A 59 5.10 -14.69 -14.85
C VAL A 59 4.61 -16.04 -14.30
N PHE A 60 3.32 -16.16 -13.99
CA PHE A 60 2.75 -17.35 -13.36
C PHE A 60 3.04 -18.65 -14.12
N PRO A 61 2.94 -18.72 -15.46
CA PRO A 61 3.27 -19.94 -16.20
C PRO A 61 4.73 -20.38 -16.00
N ALA A 62 5.67 -19.42 -15.99
CA ALA A 62 7.08 -19.70 -15.74
C ALA A 62 7.33 -20.17 -14.29
N VAL A 63 6.58 -19.64 -13.32
CA VAL A 63 6.64 -20.09 -11.91
C VAL A 63 6.21 -21.55 -11.78
N ILE A 64 5.09 -21.95 -12.40
CA ILE A 64 4.62 -23.33 -12.38
C ILE A 64 5.63 -24.25 -13.07
N ARG A 65 6.17 -23.85 -14.22
CA ARG A 65 7.20 -24.60 -14.93
C ARG A 65 8.47 -24.80 -14.09
N CYS A 66 8.88 -23.79 -13.32
CA CYS A 66 9.99 -23.93 -12.38
C CYS A 66 9.72 -25.00 -11.32
N PHE A 67 8.49 -25.07 -10.80
CA PHE A 67 8.13 -26.09 -9.83
C PHE A 67 8.15 -27.50 -10.43
N ASP A 68 7.67 -27.69 -11.65
CA ASP A 68 7.77 -28.99 -12.34
C ASP A 68 9.24 -29.42 -12.48
N ILE A 69 10.12 -28.53 -12.97
CA ILE A 69 11.55 -28.83 -13.14
C ILE A 69 12.21 -29.21 -11.81
N ILE A 70 11.87 -28.53 -10.71
CA ILE A 70 12.42 -28.84 -9.38
C ILE A 70 11.83 -30.13 -8.83
N ARG A 71 10.52 -30.36 -8.99
CA ARG A 71 9.81 -31.54 -8.47
C ARG A 71 10.23 -32.83 -9.19
N ASP A 72 10.32 -32.79 -10.51
CA ASP A 72 10.66 -33.96 -11.32
C ASP A 72 12.13 -34.35 -11.10
N ASN A 73 12.99 -33.38 -10.75
CA ASN A 73 14.38 -33.56 -10.35
C ASN A 73 15.18 -34.55 -11.21
N ILE A 74 14.94 -34.57 -12.53
CA ILE A 74 15.43 -35.59 -13.47
C ILE A 74 16.95 -35.81 -13.35
N ASN A 75 17.71 -34.72 -13.17
CA ASN A 75 19.17 -34.75 -13.09
C ASN A 75 19.71 -34.90 -11.64
N ASN A 76 18.86 -35.13 -10.65
CA ASN A 76 19.19 -35.22 -9.22
C ASN A 76 20.02 -34.04 -8.68
N THR A 77 19.82 -32.85 -9.23
CA THR A 77 20.59 -31.66 -8.82
C THR A 77 19.92 -30.87 -7.69
N TRP A 78 18.67 -31.17 -7.37
CA TRP A 78 17.92 -30.51 -6.29
C TRP A 78 17.94 -31.36 -5.03
N ASN A 79 18.08 -30.71 -3.87
CA ASN A 79 18.03 -31.39 -2.59
C ASN A 79 16.58 -31.82 -2.25
N PRO A 80 16.39 -32.86 -1.42
CA PRO A 80 15.06 -33.39 -1.10
C PRO A 80 14.09 -32.33 -0.53
N GLU A 81 14.59 -31.41 0.29
CA GLU A 81 13.77 -30.33 0.87
C GLU A 81 13.22 -29.39 -0.22
N SER A 82 14.02 -29.01 -1.21
CA SER A 82 13.59 -28.15 -2.32
C SER A 82 12.58 -28.87 -3.21
N VAL A 83 12.77 -30.16 -3.47
CA VAL A 83 11.86 -31.00 -4.25
C VAL A 83 10.49 -31.09 -3.54
N GLN A 84 10.49 -31.41 -2.25
CA GLN A 84 9.28 -31.51 -1.44
C GLN A 84 8.55 -30.16 -1.37
N LYS A 85 9.29 -29.07 -1.12
CA LYS A 85 8.71 -27.73 -1.03
C LYS A 85 8.16 -27.24 -2.36
N ALA A 86 8.84 -27.51 -3.48
CA ALA A 86 8.32 -27.22 -4.82
C ALA A 86 7.03 -28.02 -5.11
N GLY A 87 6.96 -29.29 -4.72
CA GLY A 87 5.74 -30.11 -4.86
C GLY A 87 4.54 -29.55 -4.09
N TYR A 88 4.75 -29.15 -2.83
CA TYR A 88 3.70 -28.49 -2.03
C TYR A 88 3.26 -27.16 -2.66
N LEU A 89 4.21 -26.32 -3.08
CA LEU A 89 3.92 -25.02 -3.68
C LEU A 89 3.20 -25.17 -5.02
N TYR A 90 3.58 -26.16 -5.84
CA TYR A 90 2.89 -26.51 -7.08
C TYR A 90 1.42 -26.84 -6.81
N LEU A 91 1.15 -27.80 -5.92
CA LEU A 91 -0.22 -28.23 -5.61
C LEU A 91 -1.09 -27.08 -5.10
N GLY A 92 -0.54 -26.21 -4.24
CA GLY A 92 -1.25 -25.02 -3.77
C GLY A 92 -1.53 -24.01 -4.89
N SER A 93 -0.57 -23.82 -5.79
CA SER A 93 -0.64 -22.79 -6.84
C SER A 93 -1.55 -23.20 -8.00
N VAL A 94 -1.62 -24.49 -8.34
CA VAL A 94 -2.39 -24.99 -9.49
C VAL A 94 -3.88 -25.16 -9.17
N SER A 95 -4.29 -24.93 -7.91
CA SER A 95 -5.72 -24.97 -7.55
C SER A 95 -6.51 -23.83 -8.21
N CYS A 96 -7.70 -24.13 -8.73
CA CYS A 96 -8.58 -23.14 -9.39
C CYS A 96 -8.84 -21.92 -8.51
N LEU A 97 -9.08 -22.16 -7.21
CA LEU A 97 -9.26 -21.09 -6.23
C LEU A 97 -8.01 -20.19 -6.15
N PHE A 98 -6.82 -20.76 -6.16
CA PHE A 98 -5.59 -19.97 -6.12
C PHE A 98 -5.29 -19.27 -7.45
N ILE A 99 -5.70 -19.78 -8.60
CA ILE A 99 -5.46 -19.08 -9.88
C ILE A 99 -6.40 -17.89 -10.01
N VAL A 100 -7.68 -18.08 -9.69
CA VAL A 100 -8.71 -17.03 -9.83
C VAL A 100 -8.55 -15.92 -8.79
N THR A 101 -8.18 -16.24 -7.54
CA THR A 101 -8.13 -15.23 -6.46
C THR A 101 -7.12 -14.09 -6.71
N PRO A 102 -5.84 -14.32 -7.05
CA PRO A 102 -4.86 -13.29 -7.35
C PRO A 102 -5.28 -12.38 -8.48
N VAL A 103 -5.87 -12.92 -9.56
CA VAL A 103 -6.33 -12.12 -10.70
C VAL A 103 -7.40 -11.14 -10.25
N ILE A 104 -8.51 -11.63 -9.69
CA ILE A 104 -9.61 -10.77 -9.22
C ILE A 104 -9.10 -9.76 -8.18
N VAL A 105 -8.33 -10.20 -7.17
CA VAL A 105 -7.81 -9.31 -6.13
C VAL A 105 -6.86 -8.27 -6.70
N SER A 106 -6.01 -8.62 -7.69
CA SER A 106 -5.12 -7.67 -8.35
C SER A 106 -5.93 -6.57 -9.03
N ARG A 107 -6.95 -6.94 -9.82
CA ARG A 107 -7.81 -6.00 -10.53
C ARG A 107 -8.61 -5.11 -9.59
N CYS A 108 -9.12 -5.64 -8.48
CA CYS A 108 -9.75 -4.83 -7.44
C CYS A 108 -8.77 -3.85 -6.79
N LEU A 109 -7.53 -4.26 -6.52
CA LEU A 109 -6.52 -3.40 -5.88
C LEU A 109 -5.96 -2.33 -6.82
N GLU A 110 -5.88 -2.60 -8.13
CA GLU A 110 -5.43 -1.64 -9.15
C GLU A 110 -6.24 -0.35 -9.17
N VAL A 111 -7.53 -0.43 -8.84
CA VAL A 111 -8.41 0.73 -8.67
C VAL A 111 -7.84 1.74 -7.65
N THR A 112 -7.15 1.27 -6.61
CA THR A 112 -6.56 2.13 -5.56
C THR A 112 -5.20 2.72 -5.93
N ARG A 113 -4.62 2.32 -7.05
CA ARG A 113 -3.25 2.69 -7.44
C ARG A 113 -3.04 4.21 -7.55
N PRO A 114 -3.92 5.00 -8.19
CA PRO A 114 -3.70 6.44 -8.35
C PRO A 114 -3.64 7.19 -7.01
N LEU A 115 -4.50 6.82 -6.06
CA LEU A 115 -4.49 7.38 -4.71
C LEU A 115 -3.23 6.93 -3.96
N THR A 116 -2.91 5.64 -4.03
CA THR A 116 -1.77 5.09 -3.29
C THR A 116 -0.47 5.73 -3.72
N VAL A 117 -0.22 5.88 -5.03
CA VAL A 117 1.00 6.53 -5.54
C VAL A 117 1.11 7.96 -5.04
N GLN A 118 0.03 8.73 -5.08
CA GLN A 118 0.02 10.12 -4.64
C GLN A 118 0.27 10.26 -3.12
N LEU A 119 -0.34 9.41 -2.30
CA LEU A 119 -0.08 9.40 -0.86
C LEU A 119 1.39 9.06 -0.55
N GLN A 120 2.09 8.37 -1.46
CA GLN A 120 3.51 8.07 -1.27
C GLN A 120 4.45 9.17 -1.78
N GLU A 121 3.94 10.23 -2.41
CA GLU A 121 4.76 11.33 -2.91
C GLU A 121 5.36 12.17 -1.77
N LYS A 122 6.60 12.64 -1.96
CA LYS A 122 7.34 13.42 -0.95
C LYS A 122 6.75 14.80 -0.68
N ALA A 123 6.00 15.34 -1.63
CA ALA A 123 5.27 16.60 -1.51
C ALA A 123 3.79 16.24 -1.56
N ILE A 124 3.20 15.92 -0.41
CA ILE A 124 1.78 15.59 -0.35
C ILE A 124 1.02 16.90 -0.52
N HIS A 125 0.47 17.12 -1.71
CA HIS A 125 -0.63 18.05 -1.90
C HIS A 125 -1.88 17.41 -1.28
N ALA A 126 -2.06 17.45 0.05
CA ALA A 126 -3.17 16.72 0.70
C ALA A 126 -4.56 17.23 0.26
N GLY A 127 -4.67 18.48 -0.21
CA GLY A 127 -5.88 18.96 -0.90
C GLY A 127 -6.22 18.13 -2.14
N ALA A 128 -5.22 17.81 -2.97
CA ALA A 128 -5.39 16.89 -4.09
C ALA A 128 -5.60 15.43 -3.64
N ALA A 129 -5.17 15.04 -2.44
CA ALA A 129 -5.43 13.71 -1.90
C ALA A 129 -6.92 13.54 -1.54
N ARG A 130 -7.56 14.55 -0.95
CA ARG A 130 -9.00 14.54 -0.65
C ARG A 130 -9.84 14.38 -1.92
N GLU A 131 -9.57 15.18 -2.95
CA GLU A 131 -10.26 15.06 -4.25
C GLU A 131 -10.11 13.65 -4.83
N LYS A 132 -8.90 13.08 -4.81
CA LYS A 132 -8.69 11.71 -5.30
C LYS A 132 -9.35 10.64 -4.45
N VAL A 133 -9.47 10.83 -3.14
CA VAL A 133 -10.27 9.95 -2.28
C VAL A 133 -11.74 9.99 -2.71
N SER A 134 -12.30 11.18 -2.96
CA SER A 134 -13.66 11.32 -3.48
C SER A 134 -13.84 10.66 -4.85
N CYS A 135 -12.89 10.87 -5.78
CA CYS A 135 -12.91 10.18 -7.08
C CYS A 135 -12.83 8.66 -6.92
N LEU A 136 -11.99 8.15 -6.01
CA LEU A 136 -11.86 6.73 -5.74
C LEU A 136 -13.17 6.14 -5.19
N TYR A 137 -13.88 6.84 -4.31
CA TYR A 137 -15.18 6.40 -3.81
C TYR A 137 -16.20 6.25 -4.94
N VAL A 138 -16.35 7.27 -5.78
CA VAL A 138 -17.28 7.24 -6.91
C VAL A 138 -16.90 6.10 -7.86
N HIS A 139 -15.62 5.93 -8.15
CA HIS A 139 -15.16 4.87 -9.03
C HIS A 139 -15.38 3.46 -8.43
N LEU A 140 -15.12 3.26 -7.14
CA LEU A 140 -15.42 1.99 -6.45
C LEU A 140 -16.91 1.69 -6.43
N GLU A 141 -17.76 2.71 -6.29
CA GLU A 141 -19.22 2.55 -6.39
C GLU A 141 -19.62 2.07 -7.79
N ASN A 142 -19.07 2.69 -8.84
CA ASN A 142 -19.35 2.30 -10.22
C ASN A 142 -18.88 0.87 -10.50
N VAL A 143 -17.65 0.51 -10.08
CA VAL A 143 -17.13 -0.86 -10.22
C VAL A 143 -17.99 -1.86 -9.45
N ARG A 144 -18.55 -1.46 -8.30
CA ARG A 144 -19.44 -2.30 -7.50
C ARG A 144 -20.84 -2.44 -8.07
N ASN A 145 -21.33 -1.46 -8.83
CA ASN A 145 -22.63 -1.49 -9.53
C ASN A 145 -22.56 -2.20 -10.89
N GLU A 146 -21.37 -2.21 -11.50
CA GLU A 146 -21.06 -2.92 -12.74
C GLU A 146 -20.33 -4.25 -12.45
N GLU A 147 -20.54 -4.85 -11.26
CA GLU A 147 -19.69 -5.94 -10.78
C GLU A 147 -19.75 -7.17 -11.69
N ASP A 148 -20.90 -7.40 -12.34
CA ASP A 148 -21.10 -8.51 -13.25
C ASP A 148 -20.17 -8.40 -14.46
N ALA A 149 -20.27 -7.30 -15.21
CA ALA A 149 -19.45 -7.07 -16.40
C ALA A 149 -17.95 -6.97 -16.07
N LYS A 150 -17.59 -6.39 -14.93
CA LYS A 150 -16.19 -6.35 -14.48
C LYS A 150 -15.70 -7.74 -14.11
N HIS A 151 -16.51 -8.53 -13.42
CA HIS A 151 -16.14 -9.87 -13.02
C HIS A 151 -15.91 -10.77 -14.21
N ASP A 152 -16.78 -10.73 -15.22
CA ASP A 152 -16.65 -11.58 -16.42
C ASP A 152 -15.28 -11.36 -17.09
N LEU A 153 -14.88 -10.09 -17.29
CA LEU A 153 -13.56 -9.74 -17.83
C LEU A 153 -12.40 -10.26 -16.97
N TRP A 154 -12.50 -10.16 -15.64
CA TRP A 154 -11.47 -10.66 -14.71
C TRP A 154 -11.43 -12.18 -14.65
N PHE A 155 -12.56 -12.83 -14.88
CA PHE A 155 -12.67 -14.28 -14.89
C PHE A 155 -12.12 -14.88 -16.18
N GLU A 156 -12.40 -14.27 -17.33
CA GLU A 156 -11.79 -14.63 -18.63
C GLU A 156 -10.25 -14.54 -18.57
N GLU A 157 -9.71 -13.50 -17.93
CA GLU A 157 -8.27 -13.41 -17.70
C GLU A 157 -7.76 -14.57 -16.83
N ALA A 158 -8.49 -14.92 -15.77
CA ALA A 158 -8.11 -16.05 -14.91
C ALA A 158 -8.20 -17.41 -15.64
N GLU A 159 -9.14 -17.57 -16.56
CA GLU A 159 -9.24 -18.74 -17.45
C GLU A 159 -8.02 -18.83 -18.36
N SER A 160 -7.59 -17.72 -18.97
CA SER A 160 -6.37 -17.69 -19.79
C SER A 160 -5.12 -18.06 -18.99
N VAL A 161 -5.00 -17.56 -17.75
CA VAL A 161 -3.88 -17.92 -16.85
C VAL A 161 -3.92 -19.41 -16.47
N ALA A 162 -5.10 -19.96 -16.23
CA ALA A 162 -5.28 -21.38 -15.92
C ALA A 162 -4.92 -22.27 -17.11
N GLU A 163 -5.39 -21.92 -18.31
CA GLU A 163 -5.08 -22.66 -19.54
C GLU A 163 -3.58 -22.70 -19.80
N GLY A 164 -2.88 -21.58 -19.57
CA GLY A 164 -1.42 -21.48 -19.69
C GLY A 164 -0.63 -22.43 -18.78
N VAL A 165 -1.25 -22.99 -17.74
CA VAL A 165 -0.65 -23.99 -16.83
C VAL A 165 -1.33 -25.37 -16.93
N GLY A 166 -2.18 -25.57 -17.94
CA GLY A 166 -2.85 -26.84 -18.18
C GLY A 166 -4.00 -27.16 -17.22
N THR A 167 -4.64 -26.14 -16.65
CA THR A 167 -5.84 -26.28 -15.82
C THR A 167 -7.02 -25.46 -16.34
N LEU A 168 -8.22 -25.74 -15.82
CA LEU A 168 -9.41 -24.95 -16.09
C LEU A 168 -10.09 -24.59 -14.76
N PRO A 169 -10.64 -23.37 -14.60
CA PRO A 169 -11.34 -23.00 -13.39
C PRO A 169 -12.60 -23.83 -13.15
N GLU A 170 -12.60 -24.59 -12.06
CA GLU A 170 -13.76 -25.37 -11.64
C GLU A 170 -14.32 -24.85 -10.31
N LYS A 171 -15.63 -25.11 -10.10
CA LYS A 171 -16.26 -24.84 -8.80
C LYS A 171 -15.86 -25.91 -7.77
N PRO A 172 -15.61 -25.53 -6.50
CA PRO A 172 -15.34 -26.50 -5.46
C PRO A 172 -16.49 -27.49 -5.26
N ARG A 173 -16.17 -28.71 -4.80
CA ARG A 173 -17.18 -29.75 -4.51
C ARG A 173 -18.17 -29.26 -3.45
N VAL A 174 -19.46 -29.38 -3.78
CA VAL A 174 -20.58 -29.08 -2.88
C VAL A 174 -20.83 -30.29 -1.99
N ALA A 175 -20.73 -30.12 -0.67
CA ALA A 175 -21.01 -31.21 0.28
C ALA A 175 -22.47 -31.16 0.74
N SER A 176 -23.14 -32.32 0.78
CA SER A 176 -24.56 -32.42 1.13
C SER A 176 -24.88 -32.07 2.58
N LYS A 177 -23.90 -32.20 3.49
CA LYS A 177 -23.97 -31.76 4.89
C LYS A 177 -22.73 -30.94 5.21
N GLN A 178 -22.91 -29.67 5.58
CA GLN A 178 -21.84 -28.82 6.10
C GLN A 178 -22.26 -28.20 7.43
N GLN A 179 -21.38 -28.28 8.44
CA GLN A 179 -21.59 -27.63 9.75
C GLN A 179 -20.91 -26.27 9.86
N HIS A 180 -19.90 -25.99 9.03
CA HIS A 180 -19.00 -24.82 9.20
C HIS A 180 -18.88 -23.90 7.98
N ARG A 181 -19.43 -24.27 6.82
CA ARG A 181 -19.39 -23.45 5.60
C ARG A 181 -20.72 -23.56 4.87
N ALA A 182 -21.21 -22.45 4.33
CA ALA A 182 -22.39 -22.46 3.48
C ALA A 182 -22.02 -22.87 2.06
N ASN A 183 -22.85 -23.70 1.42
CA ASN A 183 -22.78 -23.94 0.00
C ASN A 183 -23.28 -22.68 -0.72
N THR A 184 -22.38 -21.92 -1.33
CA THR A 184 -22.78 -20.76 -2.14
C THR A 184 -23.51 -21.27 -3.39
N PRO A 185 -24.79 -20.93 -3.59
CA PRO A 185 -25.50 -21.32 -4.81
C PRO A 185 -24.82 -20.64 -5.99
N ALA A 186 -24.47 -21.40 -7.02
CA ALA A 186 -23.86 -20.91 -8.24
C ALA A 186 -24.01 -21.96 -9.34
N ASP A 187 -24.53 -21.52 -10.49
CA ASP A 187 -24.75 -22.39 -11.64
C ASP A 187 -23.44 -22.63 -12.37
N THR A 188 -22.65 -21.57 -12.56
CA THR A 188 -21.34 -21.60 -13.21
C THR A 188 -20.16 -21.40 -12.24
N PRO A 189 -18.92 -21.79 -12.62
CA PRO A 189 -17.71 -21.41 -11.87
C PRO A 189 -17.54 -19.89 -11.74
N SER A 190 -17.84 -19.12 -12.80
CA SER A 190 -17.83 -17.65 -12.76
C SER A 190 -18.75 -17.13 -11.65
N ASP A 191 -20.02 -17.54 -11.64
CA ASP A 191 -20.99 -17.14 -10.60
C ASP A 191 -20.51 -17.45 -9.18
N TYR A 192 -19.84 -18.59 -9.01
CA TYR A 192 -19.27 -18.99 -7.73
C TYR A 192 -18.19 -18.02 -7.28
N TYR A 193 -17.19 -17.75 -8.12
CA TYR A 193 -16.09 -16.86 -7.78
C TYR A 193 -16.53 -15.40 -7.66
N ARG A 194 -17.53 -14.96 -8.42
CA ARG A 194 -18.18 -13.66 -8.26
C ARG A 194 -18.72 -13.45 -6.85
N ARG A 195 -19.49 -14.43 -6.36
CA ARG A 195 -20.16 -14.37 -5.04
C ARG A 195 -19.20 -14.57 -3.88
N VAL A 196 -18.16 -15.39 -4.06
CA VAL A 196 -17.23 -15.76 -2.97
C VAL A 196 -16.02 -14.83 -2.89
N ILE A 197 -15.60 -14.23 -4.00
CA ILE A 197 -14.39 -13.39 -4.07
C ILE A 197 -14.73 -11.97 -4.47
N THR A 198 -15.27 -11.76 -5.68
CA THR A 198 -15.40 -10.42 -6.27
C THR A 198 -16.22 -9.47 -5.40
N ILE A 199 -17.45 -9.86 -5.09
CA ILE A 199 -18.37 -9.05 -4.29
C ILE A 199 -17.77 -8.78 -2.89
N PRO A 200 -17.36 -9.81 -2.11
CA PRO A 200 -16.77 -9.58 -0.80
C PRO A 200 -15.51 -8.71 -0.80
N VAL A 201 -14.64 -8.84 -1.81
CA VAL A 201 -13.41 -8.04 -1.92
C VAL A 201 -13.73 -6.59 -2.23
N LEU A 202 -14.65 -6.31 -3.16
CA LEU A 202 -15.08 -4.95 -3.49
C LEU A 202 -15.79 -4.29 -2.29
N ASP A 203 -16.70 -5.00 -1.64
CA ASP A 203 -17.41 -4.50 -0.45
C ASP A 203 -16.44 -4.22 0.70
N HIS A 204 -15.49 -5.13 0.94
CA HIS A 204 -14.45 -4.92 1.94
C HIS A 204 -13.56 -3.73 1.58
N LEU A 205 -13.11 -3.62 0.33
CA LEU A 205 -12.27 -2.50 -0.12
C LEU A 205 -12.99 -1.17 0.06
N LYS A 206 -14.24 -1.07 -0.38
CA LYS A 206 -15.08 0.12 -0.20
C LYS A 206 -15.23 0.47 1.28
N SER A 207 -15.57 -0.51 2.12
CA SER A 207 -15.66 -0.32 3.58
C SER A 207 -14.35 0.17 4.20
N GLN A 208 -13.20 -0.43 3.82
CA GLN A 208 -11.90 -0.02 4.36
C GLN A 208 -11.52 1.41 3.96
N ILE A 209 -11.79 1.82 2.71
CA ILE A 209 -11.56 3.21 2.30
C ILE A 209 -12.49 4.15 3.09
N GLN A 210 -13.78 3.80 3.24
CA GLN A 210 -14.76 4.56 4.03
C GLN A 210 -14.35 4.74 5.49
N THR A 211 -13.89 3.67 6.15
CA THR A 211 -13.42 3.73 7.53
C THR A 211 -12.10 4.51 7.65
N ARG A 212 -11.21 4.43 6.65
CA ARG A 212 -9.92 5.12 6.71
C ARG A 212 -10.04 6.63 6.48
N PHE A 213 -10.90 7.03 5.55
CA PHE A 213 -11.11 8.42 5.14
C PHE A 213 -12.54 8.87 5.47
N THR A 214 -12.88 8.85 6.76
CA THR A 214 -14.08 9.48 7.29
C THR A 214 -14.06 11.00 7.08
N ALA A 215 -15.21 11.66 7.22
CA ALA A 215 -15.30 13.12 7.10
C ALA A 215 -14.28 13.81 8.02
N ASP A 216 -14.25 13.43 9.30
CA ASP A 216 -13.33 13.98 10.30
C ASP A 216 -11.85 13.75 9.93
N ASN A 217 -11.49 12.53 9.50
CA ASN A 217 -10.12 12.22 9.07
C ASN A 217 -9.72 13.01 7.83
N LEU A 218 -10.67 13.30 6.94
CA LEU A 218 -10.44 14.12 5.76
C LEU A 218 -10.35 15.61 6.13
N ASP A 219 -11.10 16.08 7.13
CA ASP A 219 -11.02 17.46 7.64
C ASP A 219 -9.64 17.72 8.27
N VAL A 220 -9.02 16.69 8.87
CA VAL A 220 -7.62 16.78 9.32
C VAL A 220 -6.66 17.06 8.15
N LEU A 221 -6.94 16.55 6.96
CA LEU A 221 -6.12 16.83 5.77
C LEU A 221 -6.31 18.25 5.22
N ASP A 222 -7.36 18.96 5.64
CA ASP A 222 -7.59 20.33 5.21
C ASP A 222 -6.57 21.33 5.81
N ALA A 223 -5.76 20.91 6.78
CA ALA A 223 -4.58 21.62 7.23
C ALA A 223 -3.70 22.09 6.05
N VAL A 224 -3.66 21.33 4.96
CA VAL A 224 -2.90 21.67 3.76
C VAL A 224 -3.38 22.93 3.06
N TYR A 225 -4.64 23.33 3.20
CA TYR A 225 -5.12 24.58 2.60
C TYR A 225 -4.51 25.81 3.28
N GLY A 226 -4.05 25.69 4.53
CA GLY A 226 -3.32 26.75 5.22
C GLY A 226 -1.90 26.99 4.71
N LEU A 227 -1.32 26.06 3.93
CA LEU A 227 0.05 26.19 3.43
C LEU A 227 0.22 27.44 2.54
N PRO A 228 1.36 28.15 2.60
CA PRO A 228 1.53 29.45 1.94
C PRO A 228 1.16 29.50 0.47
N ARG A 229 1.56 28.47 -0.30
CA ARG A 229 1.21 28.37 -1.72
C ARG A 229 -0.29 28.15 -1.95
N ASN A 230 -0.93 27.35 -1.09
CA ASN A 230 -2.34 26.98 -1.24
C ASN A 230 -3.27 28.11 -0.82
N VAL A 231 -2.89 28.92 0.17
CA VAL A 231 -3.57 30.16 0.56
C VAL A 231 -3.79 31.09 -0.63
N LEU A 232 -2.84 31.14 -1.57
CA LEU A 232 -2.93 31.96 -2.78
C LEU A 232 -3.66 31.26 -3.94
N MET A 233 -3.72 29.93 -3.96
CA MET A 233 -4.34 29.16 -5.03
C MET A 233 -5.84 28.92 -4.81
N TYR A 234 -6.29 28.78 -3.56
CA TYR A 234 -7.64 28.38 -3.22
C TYR A 234 -8.40 29.53 -2.55
N PRO A 235 -9.44 30.12 -3.19
CA PRO A 235 -10.22 31.21 -2.60
C PRO A 235 -10.93 30.81 -1.29
N ASP A 236 -11.28 29.53 -1.14
CA ASP A 236 -11.99 28.96 0.01
C ASP A 236 -11.04 28.35 1.06
N TRP A 237 -9.74 28.67 1.01
CA TRP A 237 -8.74 28.10 1.89
C TRP A 237 -9.06 28.30 3.38
N LYS A 238 -9.60 29.47 3.76
CA LYS A 238 -9.96 29.78 5.15
C LYS A 238 -11.00 28.80 5.67
N THR A 239 -12.11 28.65 4.93
CA THR A 239 -13.20 27.76 5.31
C THR A 239 -12.73 26.31 5.47
N LYS A 240 -11.85 25.85 4.58
CA LYS A 240 -11.28 24.49 4.65
C LYS A 240 -10.31 24.35 5.82
N PHE A 241 -9.36 25.28 5.96
CA PHE A 241 -8.37 25.26 7.04
C PHE A 241 -9.02 25.40 8.42
N SER A 242 -10.09 26.18 8.53
CA SER A 242 -10.88 26.31 9.76
C SER A 242 -11.46 24.98 10.24
N LYS A 243 -11.78 24.03 9.37
CA LYS A 243 -12.25 22.70 9.80
C LYS A 243 -11.18 21.96 10.61
N PHE A 244 -9.94 22.01 10.15
CA PHE A 244 -8.81 21.47 10.89
C PHE A 244 -8.60 22.22 12.22
N LEU A 245 -8.66 23.55 12.19
CA LEU A 245 -8.46 24.38 13.38
C LEU A 245 -9.53 24.16 14.45
N GLU A 246 -10.79 23.92 14.07
CA GLU A 246 -11.85 23.62 15.04
C GLU A 246 -11.65 22.26 15.72
N ILE A 247 -11.06 21.27 15.03
CA ILE A 247 -10.73 19.96 15.63
C ILE A 247 -9.68 20.11 16.74
N TYR A 248 -8.70 20.98 16.53
CA TYR A 248 -7.56 21.19 17.44
C TYR A 248 -7.63 22.51 18.22
N LYS A 249 -8.83 23.06 18.37
CA LYS A 249 -9.05 24.40 18.94
C LYS A 249 -8.51 24.53 20.37
N ASP A 250 -8.66 23.48 21.16
CA ASP A 250 -8.22 23.43 22.56
C ASP A 250 -6.68 23.34 22.68
N ASP A 251 -6.00 22.95 21.61
CA ASP A 251 -4.53 22.87 21.55
C ASP A 251 -3.90 24.18 21.03
N LEU A 252 -4.70 25.14 20.56
CA LEU A 252 -4.21 26.43 20.07
C LEU A 252 -3.87 27.37 21.23
N PRO A 253 -2.73 28.08 21.18
CA PRO A 253 -2.25 28.91 22.29
C PRO A 253 -3.14 30.12 22.57
N GLN A 254 -3.68 30.75 21.54
CA GLN A 254 -4.50 31.96 21.66
C GLN A 254 -5.69 31.98 20.68
N PRO A 255 -6.70 31.13 20.85
CA PRO A 255 -7.80 30.96 19.88
C PRO A 255 -8.57 32.24 19.57
N CYS A 256 -8.60 33.21 20.49
CA CYS A 256 -9.28 34.49 20.31
C CYS A 256 -8.67 35.37 19.19
N PHE A 257 -7.38 35.21 18.89
CA PHE A 257 -6.69 35.97 17.84
C PHE A 257 -6.65 35.25 16.48
N LEU A 258 -7.16 34.01 16.41
CA LEU A 258 -7.09 33.16 15.24
C LEU A 258 -7.65 33.82 13.97
N ALA A 259 -8.80 34.49 14.08
CA ALA A 259 -9.42 35.17 12.94
C ALA A 259 -8.51 36.25 12.34
N THR A 260 -7.86 37.05 13.20
CA THR A 260 -6.92 38.09 12.78
C THR A 260 -5.64 37.49 12.21
N GLU A 261 -5.10 36.43 12.83
CA GLU A 261 -3.94 35.70 12.29
C GLU A 261 -4.23 35.17 10.87
N LEU A 262 -5.42 34.61 10.62
CA LEU A 262 -5.78 34.09 9.29
C LEU A 262 -5.84 35.19 8.21
N GLU A 263 -6.28 36.40 8.55
CA GLU A 263 -6.25 37.54 7.62
C GLU A 263 -4.80 37.93 7.31
N MET A 264 -4.01 38.20 8.36
CA MET A 264 -2.60 38.60 8.22
C MET A 264 -1.76 37.54 7.51
N TRP A 265 -2.08 36.26 7.70
CA TRP A 265 -1.37 35.16 7.06
C TRP A 265 -1.48 35.21 5.54
N SER A 266 -2.67 35.53 5.02
CA SER A 266 -2.87 35.67 3.58
C SER A 266 -2.07 36.83 2.98
N GLU A 267 -1.94 37.93 3.73
CA GLU A 267 -1.13 39.09 3.34
C GLU A 267 0.35 38.75 3.38
N ARG A 268 0.82 38.11 4.46
CA ARG A 268 2.20 37.65 4.62
C ARG A 268 2.63 36.74 3.47
N CYS A 269 1.78 35.79 3.08
CA CYS A 269 2.03 34.90 1.94
C CYS A 269 2.10 35.66 0.61
N ARG A 270 1.30 36.71 0.43
CA ARG A 270 1.30 37.53 -0.80
C ARG A 270 2.49 38.47 -0.88
N MET A 271 2.99 38.95 0.26
CA MET A 271 4.15 39.85 0.34
C MET A 271 5.48 39.13 0.15
N GLU A 272 5.50 37.80 0.21
CA GLU A 272 6.71 37.01 0.05
C GLU A 272 7.24 37.10 -1.39
N LYS A 273 8.47 37.59 -1.53
CA LYS A 273 9.12 37.78 -2.85
C LYS A 273 9.86 36.52 -3.32
N GLY A 274 10.17 35.61 -2.40
CA GLY A 274 10.85 34.35 -2.67
C GLY A 274 9.91 33.20 -3.06
N PRO A 275 10.46 32.01 -3.38
CA PRO A 275 9.65 30.82 -3.62
C PRO A 275 8.92 30.42 -2.33
N LEU A 276 7.59 30.32 -2.40
CA LEU A 276 6.77 29.90 -1.27
C LEU A 276 7.05 28.43 -0.91
N PRO A 277 7.24 28.11 0.38
CA PRO A 277 7.47 26.74 0.79
C PRO A 277 6.22 25.90 0.54
N THR A 278 6.43 24.69 0.02
CA THR A 278 5.36 23.73 -0.34
C THR A 278 5.34 22.51 0.57
N LYS A 279 6.47 22.21 1.23
CA LYS A 279 6.58 21.10 2.17
C LYS A 279 6.50 21.65 3.58
N LEU A 280 5.83 20.89 4.45
CA LEU A 280 5.61 21.30 5.84
C LEU A 280 6.91 21.54 6.62
N VAL A 281 7.98 20.78 6.31
CA VAL A 281 9.33 20.95 6.90
C VAL A 281 9.90 22.34 6.60
N ASP A 282 9.62 22.87 5.40
CA ASP A 282 10.10 24.19 4.97
C ASP A 282 9.15 25.32 5.42
N VAL A 283 7.93 24.97 5.85
CA VAL A 283 6.89 25.93 6.29
C VAL A 283 7.09 26.33 7.75
N LEU A 284 7.48 25.40 8.62
CA LEU A 284 7.67 25.71 10.05
C LEU A 284 8.70 26.84 10.27
N PRO A 285 9.88 26.86 9.63
CA PRO A 285 10.82 27.98 9.76
C PRO A 285 10.36 29.28 9.08
N PHE A 286 9.38 29.20 8.18
CA PHE A 286 8.84 30.36 7.45
C PHE A 286 7.79 31.13 8.27
N VAL A 287 7.12 30.45 9.20
CA VAL A 287 6.11 31.03 10.08
C VAL A 287 6.80 31.70 11.26
N ASP A 288 6.55 32.99 11.45
CA ASP A 288 7.02 33.70 12.66
C ASP A 288 6.16 33.30 13.86
N GLU A 289 6.74 32.55 14.80
CA GLU A 289 6.06 32.00 15.98
C GLU A 289 5.43 33.09 16.86
N ILE A 290 6.03 34.28 16.91
CA ILE A 290 5.54 35.39 17.72
C ILE A 290 4.28 36.02 17.11
N SER A 291 4.30 36.31 15.80
CA SER A 291 3.18 36.96 15.11
C SER A 291 2.05 35.99 14.74
N PHE A 292 2.35 34.70 14.58
CA PHE A 292 1.43 33.68 14.07
C PHE A 292 1.41 32.43 14.97
N SER A 293 1.25 32.65 16.28
CA SER A 293 1.34 31.60 17.29
C SER A 293 0.36 30.44 17.05
N ASN A 294 -0.90 30.73 16.68
CA ASN A 294 -1.89 29.68 16.45
C ASN A 294 -1.61 28.91 15.16
N ILE A 295 -1.26 29.61 14.09
CA ILE A 295 -0.91 28.99 12.80
C ILE A 295 0.36 28.14 12.93
N TYR A 296 1.34 28.59 13.72
CA TYR A 296 2.56 27.83 14.00
C TYR A 296 2.24 26.52 14.71
N THR A 297 1.48 26.57 15.82
CA THR A 297 1.05 25.37 16.55
C THR A 297 0.19 24.44 15.66
N ALA A 298 -0.71 25.00 14.85
CA ALA A 298 -1.51 24.25 13.90
C ALA A 298 -0.63 23.46 12.90
N PHE A 299 0.43 24.06 12.37
CA PHE A 299 1.38 23.36 11.50
C PHE A 299 2.26 22.35 12.23
N GLN A 300 2.61 22.60 13.50
CA GLN A 300 3.29 21.61 14.33
C GLN A 300 2.43 20.37 14.53
N ILE A 301 1.16 20.56 14.91
CA ILE A 301 0.18 19.47 15.03
C ILE A 301 0.09 18.72 13.70
N PHE A 302 -0.12 19.44 12.60
CA PHE A 302 -0.20 18.83 11.27
C PHE A 302 1.07 18.04 10.89
N ALA A 303 2.26 18.48 11.32
CA ALA A 303 3.52 17.79 11.06
C ALA A 303 3.68 16.49 11.84
N THR A 304 2.99 16.37 12.97
CA THR A 304 2.99 15.15 13.79
C THR A 304 1.93 14.13 13.35
N ILE A 305 0.94 14.54 12.57
CA ILE A 305 -0.10 13.64 12.06
C ILE A 305 0.51 12.73 10.99
N PRO A 306 0.45 11.39 11.14
CA PRO A 306 0.93 10.48 10.13
C PRO A 306 -0.06 10.44 8.96
N VAL A 307 -0.01 11.44 8.09
CA VAL A 307 -0.85 11.51 6.89
C VAL A 307 -0.52 10.34 5.96
N THR A 308 0.77 9.96 5.85
CA THR A 308 1.20 8.79 5.07
C THR A 308 2.32 8.03 5.75
N THR A 309 2.20 6.72 5.79
CA THR A 309 3.07 5.81 6.56
C THR A 309 4.50 5.72 6.03
N CYS A 310 4.81 6.35 4.89
CA CYS A 310 6.04 6.08 4.13
C CYS A 310 7.31 6.71 4.72
N SER A 311 7.22 7.87 5.38
CA SER A 311 8.37 8.45 6.10
C SER A 311 8.75 7.59 7.32
N CYS A 312 7.75 7.07 8.04
CA CYS A 312 7.95 6.16 9.18
C CYS A 312 8.59 4.81 8.77
N GLU A 313 8.46 4.37 7.52
CA GLU A 313 9.08 3.12 7.06
C GLU A 313 10.61 3.13 7.15
N ARG A 314 11.26 4.29 7.01
CA ARG A 314 12.71 4.40 7.17
C ARG A 314 13.11 4.07 8.61
N SER A 315 12.38 4.61 9.58
CA SER A 315 12.58 4.36 11.00
C SER A 315 12.21 2.93 11.39
N ILE A 316 11.12 2.37 10.84
CA ILE A 316 10.71 0.97 11.05
C ILE A 316 11.74 -0.01 10.44
N SER A 317 12.28 0.28 9.26
CA SER A 317 13.34 -0.52 8.63
C SER A 317 14.67 -0.42 9.39
N ALA A 318 15.00 0.77 9.91
CA ALA A 318 16.12 0.95 10.83
C ALA A 318 15.93 0.11 12.10
N LEU A 319 14.74 0.16 12.72
CA LEU A 319 14.39 -0.65 13.88
C LEU A 319 14.45 -2.15 13.58
N ARG A 320 13.96 -2.61 12.42
CA ARG A 320 14.05 -4.03 12.02
C ARG A 320 15.51 -4.50 11.85
N ARG A 321 16.39 -3.63 11.39
CA ARG A 321 17.84 -3.91 11.31
C ARG A 321 18.52 -3.91 12.67
N LEU A 322 18.08 -3.05 13.59
CA LEU A 322 18.61 -2.99 14.95
C LEU A 322 18.10 -4.15 15.82
N LYS A 323 16.84 -4.55 15.63
CA LYS A 323 16.16 -5.64 16.33
C LYS A 323 16.27 -6.93 15.52
N THR A 324 17.47 -7.51 15.47
CA THR A 324 17.67 -8.87 14.94
C THR A 324 17.29 -9.92 15.99
N TYR A 325 16.84 -11.10 15.55
CA TYR A 325 16.47 -12.22 16.42
C TYR A 325 17.57 -12.62 17.42
N LEU A 326 18.84 -12.48 17.04
CA LEU A 326 20.01 -12.73 17.90
C LEU A 326 20.27 -11.65 18.96
N ARG A 327 19.46 -10.59 19.01
CA ARG A 327 19.67 -9.38 19.83
C ARG A 327 18.47 -9.11 20.75
N SER A 328 17.85 -10.18 21.25
CA SER A 328 16.63 -10.18 22.06
C SER A 328 16.80 -9.70 23.51
N THR A 329 18.03 -9.39 23.95
CA THR A 329 18.35 -8.95 25.33
C THR A 329 18.62 -7.46 25.48
N MET A 330 18.35 -6.63 24.48
CA MET A 330 18.60 -5.19 24.54
C MET A 330 17.49 -4.44 25.30
N SER A 331 17.87 -3.54 26.21
CA SER A 331 16.92 -2.65 26.90
C SER A 331 16.29 -1.65 25.94
N GLU A 332 15.06 -1.21 26.24
CA GLU A 332 14.33 -0.19 25.47
C GLU A 332 15.12 1.14 25.37
N SER A 333 15.82 1.53 26.43
CA SER A 333 16.67 2.74 26.42
C SER A 333 17.76 2.69 25.36
N ARG A 334 18.48 1.55 25.27
CA ARG A 334 19.53 1.34 24.28
C ARG A 334 18.97 1.20 22.87
N LEU A 335 17.81 0.55 22.71
CA LEU A 335 17.11 0.45 21.43
C LEU A 335 16.77 1.83 20.87
N ARG A 336 16.16 2.69 21.70
CA ARG A 336 15.80 4.06 21.32
C ARG A 336 17.03 4.89 20.95
N GLY A 337 18.09 4.83 21.76
CA GLY A 337 19.34 5.55 21.47
C GLY A 337 19.97 5.13 20.14
N LEU A 338 20.09 3.81 19.89
CA LEU A 338 20.63 3.31 18.62
C LEU A 338 19.72 3.59 17.42
N ALA A 339 18.40 3.58 17.61
CA ALA A 339 17.44 3.93 16.56
C ALA A 339 17.58 5.40 16.16
N LEU A 340 17.65 6.31 17.14
CA LEU A 340 17.86 7.74 16.90
C LEU A 340 19.19 8.00 16.21
N LEU A 341 20.28 7.41 16.68
CA LEU A 341 21.61 7.49 16.04
C LEU A 341 21.60 7.02 14.59
N ASN A 342 20.89 5.92 14.30
CA ASN A 342 20.86 5.34 12.96
C ASN A 342 19.96 6.11 12.00
N VAL A 343 18.87 6.72 12.49
CA VAL A 343 17.94 7.52 11.69
C VAL A 343 18.51 8.92 11.43
N HIS A 344 19.18 9.51 12.43
CA HIS A 344 19.71 10.87 12.40
C HIS A 344 21.24 10.91 12.32
N ARG A 345 21.84 10.13 11.40
CA ARG A 345 23.31 10.09 11.23
C ARG A 345 23.94 11.43 10.88
N GLU A 346 23.14 12.34 10.33
CA GLU A 346 23.58 13.67 9.89
C GLU A 346 23.64 14.69 11.04
N ILE A 347 23.11 14.35 12.21
CA ILE A 347 23.22 15.18 13.41
C ILE A 347 24.55 14.85 14.08
N HIS A 348 25.48 15.81 14.07
CA HIS A 348 26.72 15.69 14.85
C HIS A 348 26.38 15.71 16.33
N LEU A 349 26.69 14.62 17.03
CA LEU A 349 26.59 14.56 18.48
C LEU A 349 27.87 15.13 19.09
N ASP A 350 27.72 16.10 19.98
CA ASP A 350 28.80 16.54 20.83
C ASP A 350 29.12 15.43 21.85
N THR A 351 30.23 14.74 21.64
CA THR A 351 30.67 13.63 22.47
C THR A 351 31.26 14.10 23.81
N GLU A 352 31.48 15.39 24.01
CA GLU A 352 32.05 15.94 25.25
C GLU A 352 31.02 16.14 26.37
N HIS A 353 29.73 16.04 26.06
CA HIS A 353 28.62 16.26 27.01
C HIS A 353 27.71 15.04 27.25
N ILE A 354 28.15 13.81 26.91
CA ILE A 354 27.36 12.56 27.06
C ILE A 354 27.74 11.77 28.32
#